data_AF-A0AB34IQT2-F1
#
_entry.id   AF-A0AB34IQT2-F1
#
_cell.length_a   1.000
_cell.length_b   1.000
_cell.length_c   1.000
_cell.angle_alpha   90.00
_cell.angle_beta   90.00
_cell.angle_gamma   90.00
#
_symmetry.space_group_name_H-M   'P 1'
#
loop_
_entity.id
_entity.type
_entity.pdbx_description
1 polymer ?
#
loop_
_entity_poly.entity_id
_entity_poly.type
_entity_poly.pdbx_seq_one_letter_code
_entity_poly.pdbx_strand_id
1 'polypeptide(L)'
;MPPKRGRPRQTPAAAPAAATAPAPAKRTRPFRTPQTPFEAAEEEPLYEVDYIKNVRYVKGVRQYEVVWEGYGPNDTSWEPMENLVGCAQQIREYERKREAEAMATKEEALRKKQERT
;
A
#
# COMPACT_ATOMS: atom_id res chain seq x y z
N MET A 1 2.94 16.69 3.23
CA MET A 1 3.50 15.59 4.02
C MET A 1 3.07 14.31 3.33
N PRO A 2 3.94 13.30 3.06
CA PRO A 2 3.46 11.98 2.70
C PRO A 2 2.42 11.60 3.76
N PRO A 3 1.30 10.97 3.39
CA PRO A 3 0.25 10.70 4.36
C PRO A 3 0.89 9.93 5.50
N LYS A 4 1.07 10.59 6.64
CA LYS A 4 1.37 9.93 7.90
C LYS A 4 0.11 9.16 8.20
N ARG A 5 -0.04 7.98 7.59
CA ARG A 5 -0.97 6.96 8.01
C ARG A 5 -0.50 6.60 9.41
N GLY A 6 -0.89 7.43 10.37
CA GLY A 6 -0.53 7.32 11.77
C GLY A 6 -0.87 5.89 12.17
N ARG A 7 0.12 5.21 12.77
CA ARG A 7 0.07 3.82 13.21
C ARG A 7 -1.38 3.32 13.37
N PRO A 8 -1.99 2.68 12.35
CA PRO A 8 -3.24 2.02 12.59
C PRO A 8 -2.85 0.73 13.28
N ARG A 9 -3.21 0.64 14.56
CA ARG A 9 -3.57 -0.64 15.18
C ARG A 9 -4.29 -1.46 14.10
N GLN A 10 -3.78 -2.66 13.79
CA GLN A 10 -4.35 -3.60 12.82
C GLN A 10 -5.84 -3.34 12.60
N THR A 11 -6.21 -2.83 11.44
CA THR A 11 -7.59 -2.94 10.97
C THR A 11 -7.64 -4.12 10.02
N PRO A 12 -8.40 -5.19 10.32
CA PRO A 12 -8.70 -6.17 9.32
C PRO A 12 -9.68 -5.53 8.31
N ALA A 13 -9.46 -5.88 7.04
CA ALA A 13 -10.49 -6.18 6.06
C ALA A 13 -11.88 -5.50 6.16
N ALA A 14 -12.28 -4.76 5.11
CA ALA A 14 -13.53 -4.99 4.37
C ALA A 14 -13.87 -3.87 3.37
N ALA A 15 -14.21 -4.28 2.16
CA ALA A 15 -15.29 -3.74 1.33
C ALA A 15 -16.09 -4.98 0.84
N PRO A 16 -17.35 -4.91 0.33
CA PRO A 16 -18.32 -3.81 0.22
C PRO A 16 -19.79 -4.21 0.58
N ALA A 17 -20.74 -3.26 0.41
CA ALA A 17 -22.19 -3.41 0.12
C ALA A 17 -23.19 -3.89 1.21
N ALA A 18 -24.16 -3.03 1.53
CA ALA A 18 -25.55 -3.42 1.83
C ALA A 18 -26.51 -2.23 1.62
N ALA A 19 -27.54 -2.44 0.80
CA ALA A 19 -28.64 -1.52 0.53
C ALA A 19 -29.66 -1.50 1.68
N THR A 20 -30.38 -0.39 1.86
CA THR A 20 -31.82 -0.32 2.24
C THR A 20 -32.28 1.16 2.28
N ALA A 21 -33.37 1.48 1.56
CA ALA A 21 -34.10 2.76 1.61
C ALA A 21 -35.07 2.80 2.83
N PRO A 22 -35.63 3.97 3.24
CA PRO A 22 -36.88 4.45 2.61
C PRO A 22 -37.08 6.00 2.57
N ALA A 23 -38.06 6.44 1.77
CA ALA A 23 -38.54 7.83 1.61
C ALA A 23 -39.45 8.30 2.78
N PRO A 24 -39.84 9.60 2.91
CA PRO A 24 -40.95 10.16 2.11
C PRO A 24 -40.87 11.68 1.76
N ALA A 25 -41.78 12.08 0.86
CA ALA A 25 -41.92 13.39 0.21
C ALA A 25 -42.41 14.57 1.10
N LYS A 26 -42.05 15.82 0.70
CA LYS A 26 -42.97 16.99 0.52
C LYS A 26 -42.23 18.28 0.07
N ARG A 27 -42.55 18.71 -1.16
CA ARG A 27 -42.83 20.08 -1.69
C ARG A 27 -41.87 21.29 -1.46
N THR A 28 -41.45 21.82 -2.62
CA THR A 28 -41.20 23.23 -3.03
C THR A 28 -39.84 23.90 -2.74
N ARG A 29 -39.11 24.24 -3.82
CA ARG A 29 -38.52 25.55 -4.23
C ARG A 29 -37.21 25.39 -5.02
N PRO A 30 -36.80 26.45 -5.75
CA PRO A 30 -36.84 26.58 -7.20
C PRO A 30 -35.67 25.87 -7.94
N PHE A 31 -35.73 25.89 -9.26
CA PHE A 31 -34.70 25.43 -10.20
C PHE A 31 -33.28 25.86 -9.76
N ARG A 32 -32.56 24.95 -9.07
CA ARG A 32 -31.13 25.07 -8.84
C ARG A 32 -30.47 24.38 -10.03
N THR A 33 -29.98 25.17 -10.97
CA THR A 33 -28.91 24.71 -11.86
C THR A 33 -27.81 24.09 -10.99
N PRO A 34 -27.22 22.94 -11.34
CA PRO A 34 -26.03 22.48 -10.65
C PRO A 34 -24.88 23.46 -10.98
N GLN A 35 -24.79 24.54 -10.21
CA GLN A 35 -23.64 25.42 -10.18
C GLN A 35 -22.63 24.82 -9.19
N THR A 36 -21.96 23.75 -9.62
CA THR A 36 -20.66 23.35 -9.08
C THR A 36 -19.86 22.72 -10.22
N PRO A 37 -18.72 23.33 -10.62
CA PRO A 37 -17.83 22.73 -11.61
C PRO A 37 -17.35 21.40 -11.06
N PHE A 38 -17.43 20.36 -11.89
CA PHE A 38 -16.51 19.22 -11.97
C PHE A 38 -15.75 18.92 -10.67
N GLU A 39 -16.15 17.84 -9.99
CA GLU A 39 -15.33 17.16 -8.98
C GLU A 39 -13.86 17.28 -9.37
N ALA A 40 -13.12 18.12 -8.65
CA ALA A 40 -11.67 18.10 -8.72
C ALA A 40 -11.28 16.72 -8.20
N ALA A 41 -11.06 15.78 -9.11
CA ALA A 41 -10.46 14.51 -8.80
C ALA A 41 -9.19 14.84 -8.01
N GLU A 42 -9.19 14.52 -6.72
CA GLU A 42 -8.03 14.70 -5.86
C GLU A 42 -6.92 13.81 -6.41
N GLU A 43 -6.06 14.38 -7.26
CA GLU A 43 -4.83 13.74 -7.69
C GLU A 43 -3.99 13.51 -6.43
N GLU A 44 -3.77 12.24 -6.06
CA GLU A 44 -2.90 11.92 -4.93
C GLU A 44 -1.48 12.40 -5.27
N PRO A 45 -0.86 13.24 -4.41
CA PRO A 45 0.47 13.76 -4.68
C PRO A 45 1.51 12.63 -4.67
N LEU A 46 2.39 12.64 -5.68
CA LEU A 46 3.53 11.73 -5.76
C LEU A 46 4.65 12.19 -4.83
N TYR A 47 5.30 11.23 -4.16
CA TYR A 47 6.41 11.46 -3.25
C TYR A 47 7.63 10.61 -3.68
N GLU A 48 8.83 11.13 -3.41
CA GLU A 48 10.07 10.44 -3.73
C GLU A 48 10.40 9.37 -2.67
N VAL A 49 10.84 8.21 -3.14
CA VAL A 49 11.14 7.02 -2.34
C VAL A 49 12.65 6.88 -2.19
N ASP A 50 13.11 6.74 -0.95
CA ASP A 50 14.51 6.47 -0.62
C ASP A 50 14.85 5.00 -0.92
N TYR A 51 14.20 4.06 -0.21
CA TYR A 51 14.34 2.63 -0.49
C TYR A 51 13.16 1.79 0.01
N ILE A 52 13.08 0.55 -0.48
CA ILE A 52 12.13 -0.46 0.00
C ILE A 52 12.74 -1.22 1.16
N LYS A 53 12.09 -1.14 2.32
CA LYS A 53 12.55 -1.77 3.56
C LYS A 53 12.04 -3.20 3.70
N ASN A 54 10.80 -3.44 3.29
CA ASN A 54 10.16 -4.74 3.51
C ASN A 54 9.05 -5.05 2.49
N VAL A 55 8.60 -6.31 2.44
CA VAL A 55 7.46 -6.75 1.64
C VAL A 55 6.55 -7.66 2.46
N ARG A 56 5.25 -7.53 2.27
CA ARG A 56 4.25 -8.42 2.87
C ARG A 56 3.11 -8.71 1.90
N TYR A 57 2.37 -9.77 2.17
CA TYR A 57 1.12 -10.08 1.46
C TYR A 57 -0.06 -9.91 2.39
N VAL A 58 -1.03 -9.09 2.00
CA VAL A 58 -2.28 -8.89 2.73
C VAL A 58 -3.42 -9.19 1.77
N LYS A 59 -4.24 -10.20 2.09
CA LYS A 59 -5.36 -10.65 1.24
C LYS A 59 -4.96 -10.95 -0.22
N GLY A 60 -3.76 -11.52 -0.42
CA GLY A 60 -3.24 -11.81 -1.76
C GLY A 60 -2.63 -10.61 -2.48
N VAL A 61 -2.73 -9.40 -1.92
CA VAL A 61 -2.10 -8.20 -2.48
C VAL A 61 -0.71 -8.03 -1.88
N ARG A 62 0.29 -7.87 -2.76
CA ARG A 62 1.66 -7.56 -2.36
C ARG A 62 1.78 -6.08 -2.02
N GLN A 63 2.25 -5.78 -0.81
CA GLN A 63 2.52 -4.43 -0.31
C GLN A 63 3.99 -4.32 0.06
N TYR A 64 4.58 -3.16 -0.19
CA TYR A 64 5.97 -2.87 0.16
C TYR A 64 6.01 -1.78 1.23
N GLU A 65 6.93 -1.93 2.18
CA GLU A 65 7.24 -0.92 3.17
C GLU A 65 8.24 0.07 2.57
N VAL A 66 7.76 1.29 2.36
CA VAL A 66 8.46 2.38 1.68
C VAL A 66 9.09 3.30 2.73
N VAL A 67 10.37 3.61 2.57
CA VAL A 67 11.03 4.70 3.29
C VAL A 67 11.00 5.94 2.41
N TRP A 68 10.48 7.04 2.95
CA TRP A 68 10.34 8.29 2.22
C TRP A 68 11.60 9.16 2.34
N GLU A 69 12.02 9.77 1.23
CA GLU A 69 13.19 10.64 1.24
C GLU A 69 12.95 11.88 2.11
N GLY A 70 13.91 12.19 3.00
CA GLY A 70 13.84 13.35 3.89
C GLY A 70 13.00 13.18 5.17
N TYR A 71 12.30 12.05 5.35
CA TYR A 71 11.48 11.78 6.55
C TYR A 71 12.12 10.80 7.54
N GLY A 72 13.19 10.11 7.14
CA GLY A 72 13.97 9.20 8.00
C GLY A 72 13.41 7.77 8.07
N PRO A 73 14.21 6.81 8.56
CA PRO A 73 13.92 5.37 8.43
C PRO A 73 12.76 4.84 9.30
N ASN A 74 12.22 5.70 10.17
CA ASN A 74 11.10 5.40 11.05
C ASN A 74 9.76 5.89 10.47
N ASP A 75 9.78 6.86 9.57
CA ASP A 75 8.60 7.34 8.86
C ASP A 75 8.43 6.49 7.59
N THR A 76 7.85 5.30 7.76
CA THR A 76 7.59 4.34 6.67
C THR A 76 6.09 4.09 6.50
N SER A 77 5.66 3.76 5.28
CA SER A 77 4.27 3.34 5.00
C SER A 77 4.23 2.07 4.16
N TRP A 78 3.07 1.40 4.16
CA TRP A 78 2.84 0.20 3.36
C TRP A 78 2.02 0.55 2.14
N GLU A 79 2.68 0.60 0.98
CA GLU A 79 2.06 0.93 -0.29
C GLU A 79 1.87 -0.32 -1.15
N PRO A 80 0.72 -0.48 -1.83
CA PRO A 80 0.54 -1.54 -2.81
C PRO A 80 1.47 -1.33 -4.01
N MET A 81 1.78 -2.41 -4.73
CA MET A 81 2.60 -2.36 -5.95
C MET A 81 2.07 -1.33 -6.97
N GLU A 82 0.76 -1.13 -7.02
CA GLU A 82 0.07 -0.18 -7.90
C GLU A 82 0.42 1.29 -7.60
N ASN A 83 0.71 1.63 -6.34
CA ASN A 83 1.08 2.99 -5.93
C ASN A 83 2.57 3.30 -6.18
N LEU A 84 3.40 2.27 -6.38
CA LEU A 84 4.86 2.41 -6.55
C LEU A 84 5.25 2.67 -8.00
N VAL A 85 4.54 3.61 -8.61
CA VAL A 85 4.77 4.03 -9.99
C VAL A 85 6.14 4.72 -10.06
N GLY A 86 7.08 4.13 -10.80
CA GLY A 86 8.44 4.67 -10.93
C GLY A 86 9.49 4.05 -10.00
N CYS A 87 9.09 3.26 -8.99
CA CYS A 87 10.03 2.65 -8.03
C CYS A 87 10.55 1.26 -8.45
N ALA A 88 10.52 0.95 -9.75
CA ALA A 88 10.85 -0.38 -10.26
C ALA A 88 12.30 -0.79 -9.95
N GLN A 89 13.23 0.16 -9.87
CA GLN A 89 14.63 -0.12 -9.54
C GLN A 89 14.78 -0.54 -8.07
N GLN A 90 14.16 0.21 -7.16
CA GLN A 90 14.20 -0.04 -5.72
C GLN A 90 13.54 -1.38 -5.38
N ILE A 91 12.42 -1.71 -6.04
CA ILE A 91 11.76 -3.02 -5.91
C ILE A 91 12.69 -4.14 -6.38
N ARG A 92 13.31 -4.01 -7.56
CA ARG A 92 14.22 -5.03 -8.09
C ARG A 92 15.43 -5.27 -7.21
N GLU A 93 16.00 -4.20 -6.65
CA GLU A 93 17.13 -4.31 -5.73
C GLU A 93 16.74 -5.08 -4.47
N TYR A 94 15.60 -4.72 -3.88
CA TYR A 94 15.06 -5.40 -2.70
C TYR A 94 14.78 -6.89 -2.98
N GLU A 95 14.11 -7.21 -4.09
CA GLU A 95 13.78 -8.58 -4.47
C GLU A 95 15.03 -9.42 -4.72
N ARG A 96 16.03 -8.88 -5.42
CA ARG A 96 17.32 -9.57 -5.64
C ARG A 96 18.00 -9.92 -4.32
N LYS A 97 18.04 -8.97 -3.37
CA LYS A 97 18.65 -9.20 -2.06
C LYS A 97 17.90 -10.29 -1.29
N ARG A 98 16.56 -10.24 -1.29
CA ARG A 98 15.71 -11.22 -0.63
C ARG A 98 15.85 -12.63 -1.21
N GLU A 99 15.93 -12.74 -2.53
CA GLU A 99 16.14 -14.01 -3.21
C GLU A 99 17.50 -14.62 -2.89
N ALA A 100 18.56 -13.80 -2.88
CA ALA A 100 19.90 -14.24 -2.51
C ALA A 100 19.95 -14.76 -1.06
N GLU A 101 19.36 -14.03 -0.12
CA GLU A 101 19.23 -14.46 1.29
C GLU A 101 18.43 -15.76 1.42
N ALA A 102 17.33 -15.89 0.68
CA ALA A 102 16.50 -17.09 0.70
C ALA A 102 17.23 -18.32 0.14
N MET A 103 18.04 -18.15 -0.90
CA MET A 103 18.85 -19.23 -1.48
C MET A 103 19.96 -19.66 -0.52
N ALA A 104 20.69 -18.72 0.09
CA ALA A 104 21.72 -19.02 1.09
C ALA A 104 21.13 -19.80 2.28
N THR A 105 19.95 -19.38 2.76
CA THR A 105 19.25 -20.07 3.86
C THR A 105 18.85 -21.50 3.48
N LYS A 106 18.38 -21.71 2.24
CA LYS A 106 18.02 -23.05 1.74
C LYS A 106 19.24 -23.95 1.60
N GLU A 107 20.36 -23.42 1.11
CA GLU A 107 21.62 -24.16 0.96
C GLU A 107 22.16 -24.62 2.32
N GLU A 108 22.18 -23.71 3.32
CA GLU A 108 22.58 -24.06 4.69
C GLU A 108 21.66 -25.15 5.28
N ALA A 109 20.35 -25.02 5.08
CA ALA A 109 19.39 -26.01 5.55
C ALA A 109 19.57 -27.38 4.88
N LEU A 110 19.89 -27.41 3.57
CA LEU A 110 20.18 -28.64 2.84
C LEU A 110 21.46 -29.30 3.35
N ARG A 111 22.53 -28.51 3.54
CA ARG A 111 23.80 -29.00 4.08
C ARG A 111 23.63 -29.62 5.47
N LYS A 112 22.95 -28.92 6.37
CA LYS A 112 22.64 -29.46 7.73
C LYS A 112 21.81 -30.74 7.68
N LYS A 113 20.93 -30.88 6.69
CA LYS A 113 20.15 -32.11 6.48
C LYS A 113 21.03 -33.26 5.98
N GLN A 114 22.00 -32.99 5.11
CA GLN A 114 22.97 -33.96 4.61
C GLN A 114 23.95 -34.42 5.70
N GLU A 115 24.38 -33.53 6.60
CA GLU A 115 25.31 -33.85 7.71
C GLU A 115 24.64 -34.64 8.85
N ARG A 116 23.31 -34.66 8.90
CA ARG A 116 22.52 -35.35 9.94
C ARG A 116 21.93 -36.70 9.46
N THR A 117 22.18 -37.06 8.20
CA THR A 117 21.79 -38.35 7.60
C THR A 117 22.99 -39.29 7.58
#